data_AF-A0A8J6T2W6-F1
#
_entry.id   AF-A0A8J6T2W6-F1
#
_cell.length_a   1.000
_cell.length_b   1.000
_cell.length_c   1.000
_cell.angle_alpha   90.00
_cell.angle_beta   90.00
_cell.angle_gamma   90.00
#
_symmetry.space_group_name_H-M   'P 1'
#
loop_
_entity.id
_entity.type
_entity.pdbx_description
1 polymer ?
#
loop_
_entity_poly.entity_id
_entity_poly.type
_entity_poly.pdbx_seq_one_letter_code
_entity_poly.pdbx_strand_id
1 'polypeptide(L)' 'MVDTLKANRRDRFKGVIYASGNKTLKEFGERIGYGPARISAIVNGKAFPSDMFQRKAAQALGLSIKELSKLL' A
#
# COMPACT_ATOMS: atom_id res chain seq x y z
N MET A 1 2.44 16.26 16.32
CA MET A 1 3.44 15.17 16.25
C MET A 1 2.91 13.90 15.54
N VAL A 2 1.60 13.63 15.50
CA VAL A 2 1.03 12.43 14.85
C VAL A 2 1.03 12.52 13.32
N ASP A 3 0.89 13.71 12.75
CA ASP A 3 0.80 13.91 11.29
C ASP A 3 2.07 13.54 10.53
N THR A 4 3.25 13.85 11.09
CA THR A 4 4.55 13.53 10.48
C THR A 4 4.78 12.02 10.39
N LEU A 5 4.36 11.27 11.42
CA LEU A 5 4.51 9.81 11.43
C LEU A 5 3.60 9.14 10.40
N LYS A 6 2.40 9.67 10.20
CA LYS A 6 1.44 9.17 9.20
C LYS A 6 1.92 9.49 7.79
N ALA A 7 2.42 10.70 7.53
CA ALA A 7 3.03 11.06 6.25
C ALA A 7 4.20 10.13 5.90
N ASN A 8 5.14 9.92 6.83
CA ASN A 8 6.30 9.04 6.61
C ASN A 8 5.92 7.59 6.29
N ARG A 9 4.85 7.05 6.87
CA ARG A 9 4.37 5.69 6.54
C ARG A 9 3.83 5.59 5.11
N ARG A 10 3.01 6.57 4.69
CA ARG A 10 2.44 6.60 3.34
C ARG A 10 3.50 6.71 2.26
N ASP A 11 4.49 7.57 2.48
CA ASP A 11 5.63 7.72 1.56
C ASP A 11 6.48 6.45 1.50
N ARG A 12 6.69 5.77 2.63
CA ARG A 12 7.35 4.46 2.65
C ARG A 12 6.57 3.40 1.87
N PHE A 13 5.25 3.32 2.05
CA PHE A 13 4.43 2.35 1.32
C PHE A 13 4.46 2.59 -0.19
N LYS A 14 4.35 3.85 -0.63
CA LYS A 14 4.53 4.22 -2.05
C LYS A 14 5.92 3.84 -2.56
N GLY A 15 6.96 4.11 -1.77
CA GLY A 15 8.34 3.74 -2.10
C GLY A 15 8.51 2.25 -2.35
N VAL A 16 7.92 1.40 -1.50
CA VAL A 16 7.94 -0.07 -1.67
C VAL A 16 7.18 -0.51 -2.92
N ILE A 17 6.02 0.11 -3.21
CA ILE A 17 5.28 -0.15 -4.44
C ILE A 17 6.13 0.16 -5.67
N TYR A 18 6.85 1.29 -5.67
CA TYR A 18 7.71 1.66 -6.80
C TYR A 18 8.96 0.80 -6.90
N ALA A 19 9.57 0.42 -5.78
CA ALA A 19 10.72 -0.48 -5.74
C ALA A 19 10.40 -1.90 -6.26
N SER A 20 9.15 -2.35 -6.15
CA SER A 20 8.70 -3.64 -6.69
C SER A 20 8.40 -3.63 -8.21
N GLY A 21 8.77 -2.55 -8.90
CA GLY A 21 8.68 -2.42 -10.35
C GLY A 21 7.37 -1.83 -10.88
N ASN A 22 6.44 -1.43 -10.00
CA ASN A 22 5.23 -0.71 -10.43
C ASN A 22 5.59 0.76 -10.66
N LYS A 23 5.18 1.37 -11.77
CA LYS A 23 5.44 2.79 -12.05
C LYS A 23 4.40 3.69 -11.38
N THR A 24 3.20 3.16 -11.11
CA THR A 24 2.09 3.91 -10.51
C THR A 24 1.31 3.11 -9.48
N LEU A 25 0.59 3.82 -8.61
CA LEU A 25 -0.41 3.20 -7.71
C LEU A 25 -1.55 2.52 -8.47
N LYS A 26 -1.85 2.96 -9.70
CA LYS A 26 -2.85 2.36 -10.56
C LYS A 26 -2.41 0.97 -11.01
N GLU A 27 -1.21 0.85 -11.55
CA GLU A 27 -0.65 -0.45 -11.99
C GLU A 27 -0.56 -1.43 -10.83
N PHE A 28 -0.12 -0.96 -9.66
CA PHE A 28 -0.11 -1.80 -8.46
C PHE A 28 -1.51 -2.29 -8.11
N GLY A 29 -2.50 -1.39 -8.12
CA GLY A 29 -3.90 -1.73 -7.91
C GLY A 29 -4.39 -2.80 -8.87
N GLU A 30 -4.21 -2.59 -10.17
CA GLU A 30 -4.59 -3.54 -11.21
C GLU A 30 -3.92 -4.90 -10.99
N ARG A 31 -2.64 -4.93 -10.63
CA ARG A 31 -1.87 -6.15 -10.31
C ARG A 31 -2.46 -6.94 -9.13
N ILE A 32 -3.00 -6.27 -8.12
CA ILE A 32 -3.65 -6.92 -6.97
C ILE A 32 -5.18 -7.01 -7.10
N GLY A 33 -5.75 -6.59 -8.22
CA GLY A 33 -7.20 -6.63 -8.49
C GLY A 33 -8.01 -5.59 -7.71
N TYR A 34 -7.43 -4.42 -7.43
CA TYR A 34 -8.07 -3.28 -6.79
C TYR A 34 -8.05 -2.05 -7.69
N GLY A 35 -9.18 -1.36 -7.81
CA GLY A 35 -9.25 -0.14 -8.59
C GLY A 35 -8.34 0.99 -8.02
N PRO A 36 -7.85 1.90 -8.87
CA PRO A 36 -6.92 2.97 -8.48
C PRO A 36 -7.47 3.88 -7.37
N ALA A 37 -8.78 4.13 -7.37
CA ALA A 37 -9.43 4.92 -6.32
C ALA A 37 -9.31 4.24 -4.94
N ARG A 38 -9.45 2.91 -4.88
CA ARG A 38 -9.37 2.16 -3.63
C ARG A 38 -7.94 2.08 -3.11
N ILE A 39 -6.96 1.87 -3.99
CA ILE A 39 -5.54 1.95 -3.62
C ILE A 39 -5.22 3.33 -3.06
N SER A 40 -5.61 4.39 -3.77
CA SER A 40 -5.36 5.77 -3.33
C SER A 40 -6.00 6.05 -1.97
N ALA A 41 -7.22 5.58 -1.72
CA ALA A 41 -7.86 5.72 -0.42
C ALA A 41 -7.11 4.99 0.70
N ILE A 42 -6.61 3.77 0.46
CA ILE A 42 -5.82 3.02 1.45
C ILE A 42 -4.46 3.68 1.69
N VAL A 43 -3.72 4.01 0.63
CA VAL A 43 -2.41 4.66 0.71
C VAL A 43 -2.51 6.02 1.40
N ASN A 44 -3.61 6.76 1.22
CA ASN A 44 -3.82 8.03 1.91
C ASN A 44 -4.48 7.86 3.29
N GLY A 45 -4.71 6.63 3.75
CA GLY A 45 -5.34 6.32 5.04
C GLY A 45 -6.77 6.87 5.17
N LYS A 46 -7.48 7.04 4.05
CA LYS A 46 -8.91 7.38 3.96
C LYS A 46 -9.79 6.13 3.98
N ALA A 47 -9.22 4.96 3.73
CA ALA A 47 -9.89 3.67 3.82
C ALA A 47 -9.02 2.66 4.56
N PHE A 48 -9.65 1.78 5.32
CA PHE A 48 -8.96 0.66 5.95
C PHE A 48 -8.68 -0.47 4.94
N PRO A 49 -7.46 -1.04 4.94
CA PRO A 49 -7.11 -2.18 4.12
C PRO A 49 -7.81 -3.45 4.65
N SER A 50 -8.56 -4.14 3.79
CA SER A 50 -9.13 -5.45 4.16
C SER A 50 -8.06 -6.53 4.26
N ASP A 51 -8.35 -7.63 4.95
CA ASP A 51 -7.41 -8.76 5.07
C ASP A 51 -7.00 -9.33 3.69
N MET A 52 -7.95 -9.39 2.76
CA MET A 52 -7.66 -9.82 1.39
C MET A 52 -6.72 -8.84 0.67
N PHE A 53 -6.88 -7.52 0.91
CA PHE A 53 -5.95 -6.53 0.38
C PHE A 53 -4.57 -6.75 0.96
N GLN A 54 -4.47 -6.91 2.29
CA GLN A 54 -3.19 -7.10 2.96
C GLN A 54 -2.47 -8.35 2.43
N ARG A 55 -3.19 -9.46 2.23
CA ARG A 55 -2.63 -10.70 1.65
C ARG A 55 -2.12 -10.50 0.23
N LYS A 56 -2.91 -9.90 -0.65
CA LYS A 56 -2.52 -9.69 -2.05
C LYS A 56 -1.38 -8.67 -2.18
N ALA A 57 -1.42 -7.59 -1.40
CA ALA A 57 -0.36 -6.58 -1.38
C ALA A 57 0.95 -7.17 -0.82
N ALA A 58 0.90 -7.91 0.28
CA ALA A 58 2.06 -8.58 0.85
C ALA A 58 2.70 -9.55 -0.17
N GLN A 59 1.87 -10.38 -0.82
CA GLN A 59 2.33 -11.29 -1.87
C GLN A 59 2.94 -10.56 -3.07
N ALA A 60 2.29 -9.49 -3.56
CA ALA A 60 2.77 -8.72 -4.71
C ALA A 60 4.08 -7.96 -4.43
N LEU A 61 4.29 -7.57 -3.18
CA LEU A 61 5.48 -6.84 -2.73
C LEU A 61 6.58 -7.76 -2.15
N GLY A 62 6.33 -9.07 -2.05
CA GLY A 62 7.26 -10.01 -1.43
C GLY A 62 7.49 -9.76 0.07
N LEU A 63 6.50 -9.18 0.76
CA LEU A 63 6.55 -8.84 2.18
C LEU A 63 5.70 -9.81 3.00
N SER A 64 6.00 -9.93 4.30
CA SER A 64 5.05 -10.50 5.26
C SER A 64 3.90 -9.52 5.55
N ILE A 65 2.75 -10.03 6.01
CA ILE A 65 1.64 -9.19 6.48
C ILE A 65 2.11 -8.24 7.59
N LYS A 66 2.97 -8.72 8.50
CA LYS A 66 3.51 -7.92 9.61
C LYS A 66 4.35 -6.75 9.12
N GLU A 67 5.14 -6.93 8.06
CA GLU A 67 5.90 -5.84 7.45
C GLU A 67 4.99 -4.86 6.74
N LEU A 68 4.00 -5.36 5.98
CA LEU A 68 3.02 -4.53 5.31
C LEU A 68 2.21 -3.67 6.30
N SER A 69 1.76 -4.22 7.42
CA SER A 69 0.98 -3.49 8.44
C SER A 69 1.77 -2.34 9.09
N LYS A 70 3.11 -2.35 9.02
CA LYS A 70 3.95 -1.23 9.49
C LYS A 70 4.03 -0.08 8.49
N LEU A 71 3.70 -0.36 7.21
CA LEU A 71 3.75 0.61 6.11
C LEU A 71 2.40 1.31 5.91
N LEU A 72 1.29 0.70 6.32
CA LEU A 72 -0.07 1.24 6.26
C LEU A 72 -0.41 2.11 7.49
#